data_AF-A0A1S3YGA0-F1
#
_entry.id   AF-A0A1S3YGA0-F1
#
_cell.length_a   1.000
_cell.length_b   1.000
_cell.length_c   1.000
_cell.angle_alpha   90.00
_cell.angle_beta   90.00
_cell.angle_gamma   90.00
#
_symmetry.space_group_name_H-M   'P 1'
#
loop_
_entity.id
_entity.type
_entity.pdbx_description
1 polymer ?
#
loop_
_entity_poly.entity_id
_entity_poly.type
_entity_poly.pdbx_seq_one_letter_code
_entity_poly.pdbx_strand_id
1 'polypeptide(L)'
;MSSKNINSPTNVVGQLIFLILIGNHYYYWAVADSPIKTVVVLVMENRSFDHMLGWMKKLNPEINGVDGSESNPISTTDPKARRILFGDRSHYVDPDPGHSFQAIREQIFGSNDSSKNPAPMNGFAQQALSMDSNMPEQVMNGFQPDMVAVYKTLVSEFAVFDRWFASVPASTQPNRLYVHSATSHGATSNNASLLAKGYPQRTIFDNLDDAGINFGIYYQNIPATLFYRNLRKLKYIGKFHPYDLTFKNDAKSGKLPGYVVVEQRYMDSKLQPANDDHPSHDVYQGQMFVKEVYETLRASPQWNQTLLVITYDEHGGFFDHVPTPVSGVPNPDGIIGEPFDFKFDRLGVRVPTIMISPWIEKGTVVHGPNGSPFPTSEYEHSSIPATVKKIFDLPSPFLTKRDEWAATFEHILQTRKEPRTDCPDKLPTPTKIRKAEANEDANISEFQQELVQLAAVLKGDHLLTSYPEKIGKKMTVREGKAYMEDAVKRFFEAGFSAKKIGVDEEQIVQMRPSLTTRSSTNLHP
;
A
#
# COMPACT_ATOMS: atom_id res chain seq x y z
N MET A 1 -61.78 11.59 -45.50
CA MET A 1 -61.05 11.04 -46.67
C MET A 1 -60.02 12.06 -47.14
N SER A 2 -59.08 11.66 -48.00
CA SER A 2 -58.10 12.46 -48.75
C SER A 2 -58.66 13.71 -49.48
N SER A 3 -57.88 14.73 -49.94
CA SER A 3 -56.47 15.13 -49.72
C SER A 3 -56.06 16.36 -50.56
N LYS A 4 -55.04 17.15 -50.13
CA LYS A 4 -54.06 17.94 -50.97
C LYS A 4 -54.65 19.07 -51.88
N ASN A 5 -53.97 20.09 -52.45
CA ASN A 5 -52.58 20.62 -52.59
C ASN A 5 -52.69 22.12 -53.10
N ILE A 6 -51.72 23.05 -53.22
CA ILE A 6 -50.41 23.38 -52.58
C ILE A 6 -49.91 24.79 -53.08
N ASN A 7 -49.11 25.55 -52.29
CA ASN A 7 -48.25 26.74 -52.63
C ASN A 7 -48.88 28.03 -53.27
N SER A 8 -48.60 29.32 -52.95
CA SER A 8 -47.43 30.14 -52.42
C SER A 8 -46.56 30.82 -53.53
N PRO A 9 -45.70 31.87 -53.29
CA PRO A 9 -45.26 32.53 -52.03
C PRO A 9 -44.94 34.08 -52.04
N THR A 10 -44.46 34.62 -50.89
CA THR A 10 -43.61 35.86 -50.67
C THR A 10 -44.22 37.28 -50.84
N ASN A 11 -43.70 38.38 -50.22
CA ASN A 11 -42.38 38.62 -49.59
C ASN A 11 -42.34 39.72 -48.48
N VAL A 12 -41.23 39.80 -47.70
CA VAL A 12 -40.70 40.96 -46.89
C VAL A 12 -41.47 41.35 -45.59
N VAL A 13 -40.92 41.83 -44.44
CA VAL A 13 -39.61 41.87 -43.70
C VAL A 13 -39.90 42.35 -42.24
N GLY A 14 -39.06 42.05 -41.20
CA GLY A 14 -39.04 42.86 -39.96
C GLY A 14 -38.26 42.35 -38.71
N GLN A 15 -37.39 43.22 -38.16
CA GLN A 15 -36.81 43.25 -36.78
C GLN A 15 -35.80 42.17 -36.27
N LEU A 16 -35.17 42.47 -35.12
CA LEU A 16 -33.92 41.89 -34.57
C LEU A 16 -34.15 40.69 -33.63
N ILE A 17 -33.11 39.83 -33.50
CA ILE A 17 -32.96 38.85 -32.42
C ILE A 17 -31.51 38.90 -31.88
N PHE A 18 -31.35 38.86 -30.55
CA PHE A 18 -30.06 38.67 -29.86
C PHE A 18 -29.69 37.18 -29.84
N LEU A 19 -28.46 36.82 -30.19
CA LEU A 19 -27.95 35.44 -30.12
C LEU A 19 -26.86 35.31 -29.05
N ILE A 20 -27.18 34.62 -27.95
CA ILE A 20 -26.20 34.25 -26.92
C ILE A 20 -25.53 32.94 -27.36
N LEU A 21 -24.24 33.01 -27.71
CA LEU A 21 -23.42 31.83 -28.00
C LEU A 21 -23.00 31.15 -26.69
N ILE A 22 -23.77 30.16 -26.24
CA ILE A 22 -23.35 29.24 -25.17
C ILE A 22 -22.34 28.25 -25.77
N GLY A 23 -21.06 28.60 -25.66
CA GLY A 23 -19.95 27.76 -26.12
C GLY A 23 -19.71 26.57 -25.20
N ASN A 24 -20.43 25.46 -25.44
CA ASN A 24 -20.17 24.18 -24.77
C ASN A 24 -18.79 23.61 -25.17
N HIS A 25 -17.74 24.02 -24.46
CA HIS A 25 -16.41 23.40 -24.52
C HIS A 25 -16.41 22.06 -23.78
N TYR A 26 -17.07 21.05 -24.35
CA TYR A 26 -16.84 19.67 -23.96
C TYR A 26 -15.44 19.25 -24.42
N TYR A 27 -14.47 19.33 -23.52
CA TYR A 27 -13.19 18.65 -23.66
C TYR A 27 -13.43 17.13 -23.59
N TYR A 28 -13.82 16.55 -24.72
CA TYR A 28 -13.80 15.10 -24.92
C TYR A 28 -12.34 14.62 -24.94
N TRP A 29 -11.80 14.40 -23.74
CA TRP A 29 -10.67 13.50 -23.56
C TRP A 29 -11.13 12.11 -23.97
N ALA A 30 -10.77 11.70 -25.18
CA ALA A 30 -10.99 10.34 -25.63
C ALA A 30 -10.10 9.42 -24.78
N VAL A 31 -10.69 8.80 -23.75
CA VAL A 31 -10.03 7.79 -22.94
C VAL A 31 -9.64 6.65 -23.88
N ALA A 32 -8.33 6.47 -24.09
CA ALA A 32 -7.82 5.33 -24.82
C ALA A 32 -8.19 4.06 -24.05
N ASP A 33 -8.89 3.12 -24.70
CA ASP A 33 -9.35 1.87 -24.08
C ASP A 33 -8.14 1.13 -23.47
N SER A 34 -8.02 1.17 -22.14
CA SER A 34 -6.86 0.65 -21.44
C SER A 34 -6.78 -0.85 -21.68
N PRO A 35 -5.64 -1.40 -22.15
CA PRO A 35 -5.51 -2.84 -22.32
C PRO A 35 -5.55 -3.58 -20.97
N ILE A 36 -5.31 -2.88 -19.87
CA ILE A 36 -5.38 -3.41 -18.51
C ILE A 36 -6.83 -3.56 -18.08
N LYS A 37 -7.23 -4.81 -17.84
CA LYS A 37 -8.56 -5.18 -17.29
C LYS A 37 -8.47 -5.76 -15.88
N THR A 38 -7.26 -6.06 -15.38
CA THR A 38 -6.98 -6.49 -14.00
C THR A 38 -5.80 -5.69 -13.42
N VAL A 39 -6.02 -5.02 -12.31
CA VAL A 39 -4.97 -4.36 -11.51
C VAL A 39 -4.76 -5.16 -10.23
N VAL A 40 -3.56 -5.68 -10.03
CA VAL A 40 -3.12 -6.39 -8.82
C VAL A 40 -2.26 -5.46 -7.98
N VAL A 41 -2.57 -5.33 -6.69
CA VAL A 41 -1.82 -4.50 -5.74
C VAL A 41 -1.23 -5.38 -4.63
N LEU A 42 0.08 -5.24 -4.44
CA LEU A 42 0.86 -5.86 -3.39
C LEU A 42 1.60 -4.76 -2.61
N VAL A 43 1.27 -4.60 -1.34
CA VAL A 43 1.91 -3.63 -0.43
C VAL A 43 2.79 -4.42 0.53
N MET A 44 4.10 -4.33 0.37
CA MET A 44 5.13 -4.86 1.28
C MET A 44 5.35 -3.90 2.45
N GLU A 45 6.17 -4.30 3.42
CA GLU A 45 6.25 -3.66 4.76
C GLU A 45 7.62 -3.05 5.09
N ASN A 46 7.60 -1.81 5.58
CA ASN A 46 8.64 -1.13 6.37
C ASN A 46 10.05 -1.14 5.75
N ARG A 47 10.21 -0.60 4.53
CA ARG A 47 11.51 -0.45 3.85
C ARG A 47 11.58 0.83 3.00
N SER A 48 12.68 1.58 3.11
CA SER A 48 12.93 2.77 2.27
C SER A 48 13.32 2.40 0.83
N PHE A 49 13.16 3.34 -0.11
CA PHE A 49 13.62 3.15 -1.48
C PHE A 49 15.13 2.87 -1.51
N ASP A 50 15.96 3.69 -0.87
CA ASP A 50 17.42 3.50 -0.91
C ASP A 50 17.88 2.20 -0.25
N HIS A 51 17.17 1.71 0.76
CA HIS A 51 17.48 0.45 1.43
C HIS A 51 17.29 -0.78 0.51
N MET A 52 16.24 -0.79 -0.32
CA MET A 52 15.94 -1.93 -1.20
C MET A 52 16.43 -1.76 -2.64
N LEU A 53 16.27 -0.55 -3.20
CA LEU A 53 16.48 -0.24 -4.62
C LEU A 53 17.54 0.84 -4.88
N GLY A 54 18.04 1.56 -3.88
CA GLY A 54 19.02 2.64 -4.07
C GLY A 54 20.26 2.21 -4.86
N TRP A 55 20.81 1.03 -4.54
CA TRP A 55 21.97 0.48 -5.24
C TRP A 55 21.68 -0.04 -6.66
N MET A 56 20.41 -0.05 -7.11
CA MET A 56 20.05 -0.36 -8.51
C MET A 56 20.54 0.72 -9.49
N LYS A 57 20.95 1.90 -9.01
CA LYS A 57 21.72 2.92 -9.78
C LYS A 57 22.99 2.35 -10.41
N LYS A 58 23.57 1.27 -9.86
CA LYS A 58 24.68 0.51 -10.46
C LYS A 58 24.29 -0.28 -11.72
N LEU A 59 23.00 -0.50 -11.96
CA LEU A 59 22.45 -1.21 -13.12
C LEU A 59 21.91 -0.23 -14.17
N ASN A 60 21.19 0.81 -13.71
CA ASN A 60 20.66 1.89 -14.54
C ASN A 60 20.98 3.24 -13.87
N PRO A 61 21.97 4.00 -14.35
CA PRO A 61 22.39 5.27 -13.76
C PRO A 61 21.32 6.37 -13.72
N GLU A 62 20.25 6.25 -14.53
CA GLU A 62 19.13 7.20 -14.50
C GLU A 62 18.31 7.09 -13.21
N ILE A 63 18.36 5.94 -12.50
CA ILE A 63 17.69 5.77 -11.22
C ILE A 63 18.31 6.71 -10.19
N ASN A 64 17.48 7.59 -9.61
CA ASN A 64 17.84 8.48 -8.50
C ASN A 64 18.06 7.71 -7.18
N GLY A 65 19.04 6.81 -7.15
CA GLY A 65 19.48 6.05 -5.99
C GLY A 65 20.84 6.51 -5.45
N VAL A 66 21.46 5.65 -4.63
CA VAL A 66 22.69 5.98 -3.89
C VAL A 66 23.98 5.62 -4.63
N ASP A 67 25.07 6.30 -4.28
CA ASP A 67 26.44 5.92 -4.64
C ASP A 67 27.39 5.70 -3.45
N GLY A 68 26.95 5.97 -2.22
CA GLY A 68 27.71 5.82 -0.98
C GLY A 68 28.35 7.11 -0.46
N SER A 69 28.11 8.24 -1.14
CA SER A 69 28.47 9.58 -0.64
C SER A 69 27.46 10.12 0.39
N GLU A 70 26.26 9.54 0.43
CA GLU A 70 25.17 9.90 1.33
C GLU A 70 25.54 9.60 2.78
N SER A 71 25.10 10.44 3.72
CA SER A 71 25.47 10.26 5.13
C SER A 71 24.54 10.99 6.09
N ASN A 72 24.47 10.49 7.33
CA ASN A 72 23.78 11.13 8.45
C ASN A 72 24.72 11.27 9.65
N PRO A 73 24.70 12.38 10.41
CA PRO A 73 25.42 12.49 11.67
C PRO A 73 24.71 11.71 12.78
N ILE A 74 25.47 11.19 13.75
CA ILE A 74 24.88 10.59 14.97
C ILE A 74 24.26 11.63 15.93
N SER A 75 24.52 12.91 15.69
CA SER A 75 23.88 14.04 16.36
C SER A 75 23.80 15.22 15.41
N THR A 76 22.63 15.80 15.27
CA THR A 76 22.36 16.94 14.37
C THR A 76 22.70 18.29 15.00
N THR A 77 22.92 18.31 16.32
CA THR A 77 23.22 19.51 17.12
C THR A 77 24.72 19.72 17.35
N ASP A 78 25.54 18.67 17.27
CA ASP A 78 27.01 18.78 17.23
C ASP A 78 27.55 18.77 15.77
N PRO A 79 28.09 19.88 15.25
CA PRO A 79 28.68 19.91 13.91
C PRO A 79 29.97 19.07 13.77
N LYS A 80 30.51 18.52 14.87
CA LYS A 80 31.65 17.59 14.89
C LYS A 80 31.24 16.13 15.09
N ALA A 81 29.94 15.83 15.15
CA ALA A 81 29.44 14.47 15.35
C ALA A 81 29.95 13.50 14.28
N ARG A 82 30.23 12.25 14.70
CA ARG A 82 30.54 11.14 13.76
C ARG A 82 29.42 11.05 12.72
N ARG A 83 29.79 10.93 11.45
CA ARG A 83 28.85 10.62 10.36
C ARG A 83 28.89 9.13 10.06
N ILE A 84 27.71 8.55 9.81
CA ILE A 84 27.55 7.25 9.19
C ILE A 84 27.45 7.51 7.68
N LEU A 85 28.27 6.84 6.87
CA LEU A 85 28.12 6.81 5.41
C LEU A 85 27.09 5.74 5.04
N PHE A 86 26.30 5.97 3.98
CA PHE A 86 25.37 4.96 3.51
C PHE A 86 26.12 3.79 2.86
N GLY A 87 25.92 2.59 3.40
CA GLY A 87 26.59 1.37 2.97
C GLY A 87 25.72 0.44 2.14
N ASP A 88 26.31 -0.67 1.72
CA ASP A 88 25.71 -1.68 0.86
C ASP A 88 25.62 -3.08 1.49
N ARG A 89 25.77 -3.13 2.82
CA ARG A 89 25.89 -4.35 3.63
C ARG A 89 24.61 -4.63 4.41
N SER A 90 23.44 -4.25 3.87
CA SER A 90 22.16 -4.61 4.48
C SER A 90 21.99 -6.12 4.56
N HIS A 91 21.30 -6.56 5.61
CA HIS A 91 21.15 -7.95 6.00
C HIS A 91 19.86 -8.10 6.81
N TYR A 92 19.72 -9.20 7.55
CA TYR A 92 18.65 -9.37 8.52
C TYR A 92 18.82 -8.36 9.66
N VAL A 93 17.83 -7.47 9.84
CA VAL A 93 17.83 -6.42 10.86
C VAL A 93 16.94 -6.84 12.03
N ASP A 94 17.49 -6.70 13.23
CA ASP A 94 16.87 -7.01 14.53
C ASP A 94 17.64 -6.19 15.59
N PRO A 95 16.99 -5.43 16.49
CA PRO A 95 15.55 -5.18 16.57
C PRO A 95 15.02 -4.29 15.44
N ASP A 96 13.69 -4.23 15.38
CA ASP A 96 12.89 -3.36 14.50
C ASP A 96 13.20 -1.85 14.71
N PRO A 97 13.55 -1.08 13.65
CA PRO A 97 13.84 0.35 13.79
C PRO A 97 12.59 1.22 13.97
N GLY A 98 12.77 2.40 14.57
CA GLY A 98 11.67 3.28 14.94
C GLY A 98 10.93 3.87 13.74
N HIS A 99 9.65 3.53 13.58
CA HIS A 99 8.78 4.04 12.51
C HIS A 99 7.45 4.62 13.04
N SER A 100 7.45 5.11 14.29
CA SER A 100 6.37 5.92 14.85
C SER A 100 6.42 7.35 14.30
N PHE A 101 5.29 8.08 14.28
CA PHE A 101 5.21 9.46 13.79
C PHE A 101 6.29 10.39 14.41
N GLN A 102 6.60 10.20 15.70
CA GLN A 102 7.65 10.91 16.41
C GLN A 102 9.05 10.56 15.87
N ALA A 103 9.35 9.28 15.69
CA ALA A 103 10.63 8.82 15.13
C ALA A 103 10.81 9.30 13.68
N ILE A 104 9.77 9.17 12.85
CA ILE A 104 9.79 9.59 11.44
C ILE A 104 9.98 11.12 11.32
N ARG A 105 9.33 11.91 12.18
CA ARG A 105 9.58 13.35 12.27
C ARG A 105 11.04 13.67 12.62
N GLU A 106 11.63 12.96 13.58
CA GLU A 106 13.04 13.15 13.92
C GLU A 106 13.97 12.75 12.77
N GLN A 107 13.71 11.62 12.11
CA GLN A 107 14.48 11.14 10.96
C GLN A 107 14.50 12.16 9.79
N ILE A 108 13.33 12.68 9.43
CA ILE A 108 13.16 13.64 8.32
C ILE A 108 13.80 15.00 8.63
N PHE A 109 13.65 15.52 9.86
CA PHE A 109 14.02 16.91 10.19
C PHE A 109 15.26 17.08 11.07
N GLY A 110 15.77 15.98 11.64
CA GLY A 110 16.86 15.96 12.60
C GLY A 110 16.56 16.65 13.93
N SER A 111 15.34 17.13 14.15
CA SER A 111 14.97 17.98 15.29
C SER A 111 13.45 18.11 15.42
N ASN A 112 13.00 18.81 16.47
CA ASN A 112 11.59 19.18 16.64
C ASN A 112 11.09 20.24 15.64
N ASP A 113 11.97 20.98 14.95
CA ASP A 113 11.56 21.94 13.92
C ASP A 113 11.24 21.22 12.60
N SER A 114 9.96 21.19 12.24
CA SER A 114 9.45 20.54 11.03
C SER A 114 9.06 21.52 9.91
N SER A 115 9.67 22.72 9.90
CA SER A 115 9.40 23.78 8.93
C SER A 115 10.33 23.81 7.70
N LYS A 116 11.49 23.13 7.76
CA LYS A 116 12.51 23.18 6.69
C LYS A 116 12.01 22.57 5.38
N ASN A 117 12.15 23.34 4.31
CA ASN A 117 11.83 22.95 2.94
C ASN A 117 12.99 23.35 2.01
N PRO A 118 13.67 22.40 1.33
CA PRO A 118 13.49 20.95 1.40
C PRO A 118 13.74 20.38 2.80
N ALA A 119 13.15 19.22 3.08
CA ALA A 119 13.43 18.48 4.32
C ALA A 119 14.90 18.00 4.35
N PRO A 120 15.60 18.05 5.50
CA PRO A 120 17.04 17.80 5.55
C PRO A 120 17.45 16.32 5.56
N MET A 121 16.54 15.37 5.81
CA MET A 121 16.76 13.92 5.80
C MET A 121 17.98 13.46 6.62
N ASN A 122 18.23 14.12 7.76
CA ASN A 122 19.50 14.05 8.49
C ASN A 122 19.43 13.50 9.92
N GLY A 123 18.27 12.99 10.36
CA GLY A 123 18.07 12.47 11.71
C GLY A 123 18.13 10.95 11.86
N PHE A 124 18.23 10.18 10.78
CA PHE A 124 18.09 8.71 10.81
C PHE A 124 19.12 8.04 11.71
N ALA A 125 20.40 8.40 11.58
CA ALA A 125 21.45 7.86 12.44
C ALA A 125 21.37 8.35 13.91
N GLN A 126 20.76 9.52 14.17
CA GLN A 126 20.54 10.03 15.53
C GLN A 126 19.37 9.30 16.21
N GLN A 127 18.23 9.19 15.52
CA GLN A 127 17.04 8.53 16.04
C GLN A 127 17.31 7.04 16.28
N ALA A 128 17.99 6.35 15.36
CA ALA A 128 18.43 4.97 15.56
C ALA A 128 19.36 4.80 16.79
N LEU A 129 20.29 5.75 17.02
CA LEU A 129 21.19 5.71 18.17
C LEU A 129 20.45 5.85 19.51
N SER A 130 19.27 6.48 19.52
CA SER A 130 18.41 6.56 20.72
C SER A 130 17.77 5.21 21.10
N MET A 131 17.74 4.24 20.17
CA MET A 131 17.13 2.93 20.36
C MET A 131 18.18 1.85 20.66
N ASP A 132 19.21 1.72 19.83
CA ASP A 132 20.36 0.85 20.10
C ASP A 132 21.67 1.44 19.52
N SER A 133 22.78 1.17 20.21
CA SER A 133 24.12 1.64 19.84
C SER A 133 24.63 1.21 18.45
N ASN A 134 24.10 0.11 17.90
CA ASN A 134 24.51 -0.48 16.62
C ASN A 134 23.52 -0.15 15.48
N MET A 135 22.27 0.19 15.82
CA MET A 135 21.21 0.48 14.86
C MET A 135 21.55 1.60 13.85
N PRO A 136 22.34 2.65 14.17
CA PRO A 136 22.78 3.65 13.18
C PRO A 136 23.51 3.06 11.97
N GLU A 137 24.27 1.98 12.14
CA GLU A 137 24.91 1.29 11.01
C GLU A 137 23.88 0.45 10.23
N GLN A 138 22.89 -0.15 10.91
CA GLN A 138 21.83 -0.94 10.28
C GLN A 138 20.89 -0.10 9.40
N VAL A 139 20.40 1.05 9.90
CA VAL A 139 19.47 1.91 9.13
C VAL A 139 20.13 2.66 7.99
N MET A 140 21.45 2.84 8.05
CA MET A 140 22.29 3.48 7.04
C MET A 140 22.96 2.47 6.09
N ASN A 141 22.35 1.32 5.83
CA ASN A 141 22.80 0.39 4.79
C ASN A 141 21.63 -0.03 3.91
N GLY A 142 21.90 -0.20 2.61
CA GLY A 142 20.99 -0.82 1.64
C GLY A 142 21.51 -2.16 1.12
N PHE A 143 20.70 -2.87 0.34
CA PHE A 143 21.08 -4.15 -0.26
C PHE A 143 21.79 -3.95 -1.61
N GLN A 144 22.90 -4.67 -1.87
CA GLN A 144 23.40 -4.84 -3.24
C GLN A 144 22.37 -5.59 -4.10
N PRO A 145 22.24 -5.28 -5.41
CA PRO A 145 21.23 -5.88 -6.29
C PRO A 145 21.22 -7.43 -6.33
N ASP A 146 22.35 -8.10 -6.12
CA ASP A 146 22.42 -9.57 -6.11
C ASP A 146 21.94 -10.22 -4.81
N MET A 147 21.83 -9.46 -3.72
CA MET A 147 21.10 -9.89 -2.51
C MET A 147 19.60 -9.82 -2.78
N VAL A 148 19.14 -8.74 -3.42
CA VAL A 148 17.74 -8.51 -3.82
C VAL A 148 17.47 -8.92 -5.28
N ALA A 149 17.88 -10.14 -5.64
CA ALA A 149 17.92 -10.61 -7.04
C ALA A 149 16.55 -10.60 -7.79
N VAL A 150 15.43 -10.76 -7.08
CA VAL A 150 14.08 -10.69 -7.68
C VAL A 150 13.77 -9.24 -8.05
N TYR A 151 13.97 -8.28 -7.14
CA TYR A 151 13.81 -6.86 -7.44
C TYR A 151 14.81 -6.37 -8.49
N LYS A 152 16.07 -6.83 -8.46
CA LYS A 152 17.05 -6.58 -9.54
C LYS A 152 16.49 -6.91 -10.91
N THR A 153 15.87 -8.09 -11.05
CA THR A 153 15.27 -8.51 -12.32
C THR A 153 14.07 -7.64 -12.68
N LEU A 154 13.17 -7.37 -11.74
CA LEU A 154 11.95 -6.58 -11.99
C LEU A 154 12.26 -5.13 -12.37
N VAL A 155 13.24 -4.49 -11.72
CA VAL A 155 13.73 -3.14 -12.06
C VAL A 155 14.42 -3.12 -13.43
N SER A 156 15.18 -4.15 -13.79
CA SER A 156 15.80 -4.26 -15.13
C SER A 156 14.81 -4.56 -16.25
N GLU A 157 13.60 -5.04 -15.94
CA GLU A 157 12.64 -5.56 -16.92
C GLU A 157 11.38 -4.71 -17.08
N PHE A 158 10.96 -3.94 -16.08
CA PHE A 158 9.71 -3.17 -16.09
C PHE A 158 9.95 -1.70 -15.68
N ALA A 159 9.01 -1.07 -14.96
CA ALA A 159 9.13 0.31 -14.50
C ALA A 159 9.42 0.40 -13.00
N VAL A 160 10.47 1.12 -12.62
CA VAL A 160 10.75 1.52 -11.23
C VAL A 160 10.38 3.00 -11.04
N PHE A 161 9.78 3.33 -9.90
CA PHE A 161 9.44 4.70 -9.53
C PHE A 161 10.46 5.20 -8.49
N ASP A 162 11.34 6.12 -8.88
CA ASP A 162 12.39 6.65 -7.98
C ASP A 162 11.97 7.91 -7.20
N ARG A 163 10.68 8.27 -7.30
CA ARG A 163 10.03 9.35 -6.56
C ARG A 163 8.60 8.97 -6.12
N TRP A 164 8.43 7.81 -5.51
CA TRP A 164 7.19 7.41 -4.84
C TRP A 164 7.33 7.51 -3.32
N PHE A 165 6.47 8.27 -2.66
CA PHE A 165 6.51 8.50 -1.21
C PHE A 165 5.43 7.72 -0.46
N ALA A 166 5.70 7.42 0.81
CA ALA A 166 4.65 7.08 1.75
C ALA A 166 3.66 8.27 1.85
N SER A 167 2.36 8.02 1.87
CA SER A 167 1.34 9.09 1.85
C SER A 167 1.39 10.02 3.07
N VAL A 168 1.93 9.53 4.20
CA VAL A 168 2.10 10.26 5.46
C VAL A 168 3.39 9.86 6.18
N PRO A 169 4.01 10.77 6.98
CA PRO A 169 5.17 10.48 7.82
C PRO A 169 4.73 9.77 9.12
N ALA A 170 4.09 8.62 8.98
CA ALA A 170 3.41 7.86 10.04
C ALA A 170 3.62 6.36 9.86
N SER A 171 3.24 5.55 10.84
CA SER A 171 3.42 4.10 10.79
C SER A 171 2.53 3.42 9.72
N THR A 172 2.72 2.11 9.57
CA THR A 172 2.10 1.20 8.62
C THR A 172 0.60 1.41 8.41
N GLN A 173 -0.23 1.31 9.46
CA GLN A 173 -1.68 1.30 9.27
C GLN A 173 -2.25 2.61 8.70
N PRO A 174 -1.82 3.81 9.14
CA PRO A 174 -2.08 5.06 8.43
C PRO A 174 -1.78 4.99 6.91
N ASN A 175 -0.60 4.52 6.51
CA ASN A 175 -0.22 4.47 5.09
C ASN A 175 -1.01 3.41 4.30
N ARG A 176 -1.22 2.20 4.86
CA ARG A 176 -2.11 1.17 4.30
C ARG A 176 -3.56 1.65 4.12
N LEU A 177 -4.02 2.61 4.93
CA LEU A 177 -5.33 3.26 4.75
C LEU A 177 -5.36 4.25 3.55
N TYR A 178 -4.25 4.90 3.20
CA TYR A 178 -4.20 5.74 1.99
C TYR A 178 -4.29 4.89 0.70
N VAL A 179 -3.65 3.71 0.65
CA VAL A 179 -3.63 2.80 -0.53
C VAL A 179 -5.01 2.51 -1.13
N HIS A 180 -6.05 2.39 -0.31
CA HIS A 180 -7.41 2.06 -0.79
C HIS A 180 -8.49 3.08 -0.42
N SER A 181 -8.17 4.18 0.29
CA SER A 181 -9.15 5.22 0.64
C SER A 181 -8.66 6.67 0.54
N ALA A 182 -7.40 6.90 0.16
CA ALA A 182 -6.78 8.22 0.06
C ALA A 182 -6.83 9.10 1.34
N THR A 183 -7.13 8.49 2.50
CA THR A 183 -7.02 9.10 3.83
C THR A 183 -6.84 8.03 4.90
N SER A 184 -6.11 8.36 5.97
CA SER A 184 -6.09 7.58 7.22
C SER A 184 -7.24 7.95 8.17
N HIS A 185 -8.15 8.85 7.76
CA HIS A 185 -9.23 9.41 8.57
C HIS A 185 -8.73 10.02 9.90
N GLY A 186 -7.69 10.86 9.81
CA GLY A 186 -7.07 11.54 10.94
C GLY A 186 -6.07 10.72 11.75
N ALA A 187 -5.81 9.45 11.41
CA ALA A 187 -4.88 8.60 12.16
C ALA A 187 -3.41 8.77 11.73
N THR A 188 -2.49 8.82 12.70
CA THR A 188 -1.02 8.77 12.50
C THR A 188 -0.36 7.54 13.15
N SER A 189 -1.17 6.64 13.71
CA SER A 189 -0.85 5.31 14.24
C SER A 189 -2.15 4.49 14.26
N ASN A 190 -2.13 3.21 14.68
CA ASN A 190 -3.38 2.52 14.98
C ASN A 190 -4.18 3.22 16.08
N ASN A 191 -5.47 3.42 15.82
CA ASN A 191 -6.44 3.92 16.77
C ASN A 191 -7.44 2.80 17.11
N ALA A 192 -7.25 2.16 18.27
CA ALA A 192 -8.08 1.04 18.73
C ALA A 192 -9.60 1.33 18.78
N SER A 193 -10.00 2.60 18.94
CA SER A 193 -11.43 3.02 18.95
C SER A 193 -12.01 3.10 17.54
N LEU A 194 -11.23 3.59 16.57
CA LEU A 194 -11.61 3.57 15.14
C LEU A 194 -11.57 2.14 14.60
N LEU A 195 -10.53 1.37 14.92
CA LEU A 195 -10.40 -0.04 14.54
C LEU A 195 -11.60 -0.89 15.01
N ALA A 196 -12.05 -0.71 16.26
CA ALA A 196 -13.24 -1.37 16.80
C ALA A 196 -14.52 -1.04 16.01
N LYS A 197 -14.75 0.25 15.71
CA LYS A 197 -15.89 0.71 14.88
C LYS A 197 -15.74 0.34 13.40
N GLY A 198 -14.52 0.06 12.95
CA GLY A 198 -14.10 0.06 11.57
C GLY A 198 -13.85 1.49 11.08
N TYR A 199 -12.78 1.67 10.30
CA TYR A 199 -12.44 2.94 9.67
C TYR A 199 -13.56 3.37 8.71
N PRO A 200 -14.16 4.56 8.87
CA PRO A 200 -15.49 4.87 8.33
C PRO A 200 -15.48 5.41 6.90
N GLN A 201 -14.32 5.77 6.36
CA GLN A 201 -14.18 6.39 5.04
C GLN A 201 -14.54 5.45 3.89
N ARG A 202 -14.94 6.04 2.75
CA ARG A 202 -15.23 5.33 1.50
C ARG A 202 -13.94 4.83 0.87
N THR A 203 -14.01 3.70 0.18
CA THR A 203 -12.85 3.03 -0.42
C THR A 203 -12.95 2.92 -1.93
N ILE A 204 -11.83 2.62 -2.60
CA ILE A 204 -11.80 2.25 -4.02
C ILE A 204 -12.67 1.02 -4.32
N PHE A 205 -12.79 0.09 -3.36
CA PHE A 205 -13.69 -1.07 -3.46
C PHE A 205 -15.16 -0.64 -3.58
N ASP A 206 -15.59 0.42 -2.88
CA ASP A 206 -16.94 0.96 -3.00
C ASP A 206 -17.14 1.69 -4.34
N ASN A 207 -16.12 2.39 -4.87
CA ASN A 207 -16.15 2.96 -6.22
C ASN A 207 -16.22 1.89 -7.33
N LEU A 208 -15.62 0.72 -7.10
CA LEU A 208 -15.65 -0.42 -8.03
C LEU A 208 -17.00 -1.15 -7.97
N ASP A 209 -17.54 -1.40 -6.78
CA ASP A 209 -18.85 -2.05 -6.58
C ASP A 209 -20.00 -1.20 -7.16
N ASP A 210 -19.98 0.12 -6.93
CA ASP A 210 -20.96 1.06 -7.51
C ASP A 210 -20.85 1.16 -9.05
N ALA A 211 -19.68 0.82 -9.62
CA ALA A 211 -19.46 0.72 -11.08
C ALA A 211 -19.76 -0.68 -11.65
N GLY A 212 -20.15 -1.65 -10.81
CA GLY A 212 -20.36 -3.05 -11.21
C GLY A 212 -19.07 -3.84 -11.49
N ILE A 213 -17.91 -3.30 -11.14
CA ILE A 213 -16.60 -3.92 -11.38
C ILE A 213 -16.22 -4.77 -10.16
N ASN A 214 -16.00 -6.07 -10.41
CA ASN A 214 -15.67 -6.99 -9.32
C ASN A 214 -14.24 -6.77 -8.79
N PHE A 215 -14.03 -7.05 -7.51
CA PHE A 215 -12.74 -7.07 -6.85
C PHE A 215 -12.56 -8.35 -6.03
N GLY A 216 -11.31 -8.66 -5.64
CA GLY A 216 -10.98 -9.82 -4.82
C GLY A 216 -9.75 -9.59 -3.93
N ILE A 217 -9.79 -10.10 -2.71
CA ILE A 217 -8.75 -9.92 -1.68
C ILE A 217 -8.21 -11.30 -1.30
N TYR A 218 -6.99 -11.58 -1.70
CA TYR A 218 -6.32 -12.87 -1.54
C TYR A 218 -5.29 -12.78 -0.41
N TYR A 219 -5.57 -13.37 0.74
CA TYR A 219 -4.79 -13.20 1.97
C TYR A 219 -4.22 -14.53 2.50
N GLN A 220 -3.10 -14.49 3.23
CA GLN A 220 -2.47 -15.69 3.82
C GLN A 220 -2.69 -15.86 5.33
N ASN A 221 -2.85 -14.78 6.12
CA ASN A 221 -3.18 -14.89 7.56
C ASN A 221 -4.47 -14.13 7.92
N ILE A 222 -4.47 -12.81 7.73
CA ILE A 222 -5.59 -11.92 8.03
C ILE A 222 -5.69 -10.89 6.91
N PRO A 223 -6.89 -10.51 6.43
CA PRO A 223 -7.03 -9.37 5.53
C PRO A 223 -7.03 -8.07 6.34
N ALA A 224 -5.92 -7.35 6.35
CA ALA A 224 -5.78 -6.01 6.94
C ALA A 224 -6.70 -4.98 6.26
N THR A 225 -7.13 -5.24 5.04
CA THR A 225 -8.28 -4.56 4.40
C THR A 225 -9.56 -4.55 5.26
N LEU A 226 -9.74 -5.48 6.22
CA LEU A 226 -10.83 -5.43 7.20
C LEU A 226 -10.66 -4.34 8.29
N PHE A 227 -9.62 -3.50 8.26
CA PHE A 227 -9.62 -2.23 9.00
C PHE A 227 -10.78 -1.32 8.54
N TYR A 228 -11.14 -1.32 7.26
CA TYR A 228 -12.27 -0.55 6.74
C TYR A 228 -13.62 -1.11 7.22
N ARG A 229 -14.51 -0.22 7.65
CA ARG A 229 -15.86 -0.57 8.10
C ARG A 229 -16.72 -1.16 6.97
N ASN A 230 -16.64 -0.58 5.77
CA ASN A 230 -17.46 -1.01 4.63
C ASN A 230 -17.13 -2.45 4.22
N LEU A 231 -15.85 -2.84 4.22
CA LEU A 231 -15.43 -4.20 3.87
C LEU A 231 -15.86 -5.30 4.86
N ARG A 232 -16.40 -4.93 6.03
CA ARG A 232 -17.03 -5.86 6.98
C ARG A 232 -18.51 -6.15 6.66
N LYS A 233 -19.07 -5.60 5.57
CA LYS A 233 -20.46 -5.83 5.14
C LYS A 233 -20.67 -7.20 4.49
N LEU A 234 -21.87 -7.76 4.67
CA LEU A 234 -22.25 -9.08 4.15
C LEU A 234 -22.21 -9.19 2.61
N LYS A 235 -22.43 -8.10 1.85
CA LYS A 235 -22.27 -8.12 0.39
C LYS A 235 -20.84 -8.47 -0.04
N TYR A 236 -19.85 -8.03 0.73
CA TYR A 236 -18.43 -8.24 0.43
C TYR A 236 -17.84 -9.52 1.02
N ILE A 237 -18.58 -10.29 1.83
CA ILE A 237 -18.03 -11.48 2.52
C ILE A 237 -17.45 -12.53 1.56
N GLY A 238 -18.00 -12.61 0.33
CA GLY A 238 -17.54 -13.50 -0.74
C GLY A 238 -16.41 -12.95 -1.62
N LYS A 239 -15.87 -11.76 -1.33
CA LYS A 239 -14.74 -11.13 -2.04
C LYS A 239 -13.37 -11.49 -1.43
N PHE A 240 -13.37 -12.24 -0.33
CA PHE A 240 -12.19 -12.63 0.43
C PHE A 240 -11.83 -14.09 0.18
N HIS A 241 -10.55 -14.35 -0.08
CA HIS A 241 -10.09 -15.64 -0.59
C HIS A 241 -8.77 -16.07 0.10
N PRO A 242 -8.65 -17.34 0.55
CA PRO A 242 -7.35 -17.88 0.95
C PRO A 242 -6.40 -17.89 -0.26
N TYR A 243 -5.27 -17.20 -0.16
CA TYR A 243 -4.36 -16.99 -1.28
C TYR A 243 -3.80 -18.31 -1.86
N ASP A 244 -3.29 -19.20 -1.00
CA ASP A 244 -2.37 -20.30 -1.37
C ASP A 244 -2.80 -21.17 -2.56
N LEU A 245 -4.11 -21.43 -2.68
CA LEU A 245 -4.71 -22.18 -3.78
C LEU A 245 -5.64 -21.33 -4.65
N THR A 246 -6.45 -20.44 -4.06
CA THR A 246 -7.50 -19.73 -4.82
C THR A 246 -6.90 -18.73 -5.80
N PHE A 247 -5.87 -17.97 -5.40
CA PHE A 247 -5.20 -17.01 -6.28
C PHE A 247 -4.61 -17.70 -7.53
N LYS A 248 -3.91 -18.82 -7.31
CA LYS A 248 -3.29 -19.61 -8.39
C LYS A 248 -4.32 -20.27 -9.30
N ASN A 249 -5.45 -20.73 -8.75
CA ASN A 249 -6.54 -21.30 -9.53
C ASN A 249 -7.28 -20.25 -10.37
N ASP A 250 -7.57 -19.06 -9.82
CA ASP A 250 -8.23 -17.98 -10.54
C ASP A 250 -7.33 -17.40 -11.63
N ALA A 251 -6.05 -17.14 -11.30
CA ALA A 251 -5.04 -16.71 -12.27
C ALA A 251 -4.91 -17.70 -13.43
N LYS A 252 -4.74 -18.99 -13.13
CA LYS A 252 -4.65 -20.06 -14.15
C LYS A 252 -5.94 -20.19 -14.98
N SER A 253 -7.09 -19.92 -14.39
CA SER A 253 -8.40 -20.04 -15.06
C SER A 253 -8.80 -18.80 -15.87
N GLY A 254 -8.04 -17.71 -15.80
CA GLY A 254 -8.42 -16.43 -16.40
C GLY A 254 -9.62 -15.78 -15.70
N LYS A 255 -9.68 -15.86 -14.37
CA LYS A 255 -10.82 -15.42 -13.53
C LYS A 255 -10.48 -14.38 -12.48
N LEU A 256 -9.26 -13.82 -12.49
CA LEU A 256 -8.93 -12.73 -11.58
C LEU A 256 -9.85 -11.52 -11.85
N PRO A 257 -10.41 -10.88 -10.80
CA PRO A 257 -11.30 -9.75 -10.94
C PRO A 257 -10.60 -8.47 -11.44
N GLY A 258 -11.35 -7.37 -11.59
CA GLY A 258 -10.82 -6.11 -12.10
C GLY A 258 -9.82 -5.46 -11.15
N TYR A 259 -10.05 -5.58 -9.84
CA TYR A 259 -9.11 -5.14 -8.80
C TYR A 259 -8.78 -6.28 -7.85
N VAL A 260 -7.49 -6.55 -7.66
CA VAL A 260 -6.98 -7.64 -6.84
C VAL A 260 -6.05 -7.06 -5.78
N VAL A 261 -6.25 -7.43 -4.52
CA VAL A 261 -5.28 -7.18 -3.45
C VAL A 261 -4.69 -8.50 -3.00
N VAL A 262 -3.37 -8.54 -2.84
CA VAL A 262 -2.63 -9.69 -2.32
C VAL A 262 -2.02 -9.32 -0.97
N GLU A 263 -2.36 -10.08 0.06
CA GLU A 263 -1.95 -9.84 1.45
C GLU A 263 -1.13 -11.02 2.03
N GLN A 264 -0.08 -10.69 2.78
CA GLN A 264 0.99 -11.59 3.20
C GLN A 264 0.68 -12.46 4.42
N ARG A 265 1.70 -13.23 4.84
CA ARG A 265 1.84 -13.73 6.22
C ARG A 265 2.66 -12.72 7.00
N TYR A 266 2.03 -12.18 8.05
CA TYR A 266 2.61 -11.16 8.92
C TYR A 266 3.18 -11.75 10.23
N MET A 267 3.03 -13.06 10.45
CA MET A 267 3.46 -13.77 11.67
C MET A 267 4.54 -14.80 11.34
N ASP A 268 5.78 -14.54 11.76
CA ASP A 268 6.94 -15.36 11.42
C ASP A 268 6.98 -16.70 12.18
N SER A 269 6.30 -17.72 11.63
CA SER A 269 6.32 -19.08 12.15
C SER A 269 7.30 -20.00 11.43
N LYS A 270 7.79 -21.05 12.10
CA LYS A 270 8.79 -21.96 11.52
C LYS A 270 8.28 -22.73 10.29
N LEU A 271 7.00 -23.08 10.30
CA LEU A 271 6.35 -23.80 9.19
C LEU A 271 5.90 -22.85 8.06
N GLN A 272 5.60 -21.59 8.40
CA GLN A 272 5.13 -20.58 7.46
C GLN A 272 5.75 -19.22 7.83
N PRO A 273 7.04 -18.98 7.51
CA PRO A 273 7.73 -17.73 7.84
C PRO A 273 7.00 -16.51 7.30
N ALA A 274 7.19 -15.34 7.91
CA ALA A 274 6.61 -14.10 7.40
C ALA A 274 7.26 -13.73 6.05
N ASN A 275 6.51 -13.05 5.18
CA ASN A 275 6.89 -12.77 3.79
C ASN A 275 6.41 -11.39 3.32
N ASP A 276 6.38 -10.45 4.24
CA ASP A 276 5.97 -9.05 4.10
C ASP A 276 7.16 -8.08 3.95
N ASP A 277 8.38 -8.51 4.31
CA ASP A 277 9.62 -7.73 4.46
C ASP A 277 9.72 -6.85 5.73
N HIS A 278 8.74 -6.86 6.65
CA HIS A 278 8.79 -6.09 7.92
C HIS A 278 10.01 -6.52 8.78
N PRO A 279 10.77 -5.63 9.45
CA PRO A 279 11.77 -6.06 10.44
C PRO A 279 11.10 -6.67 11.69
N SER A 280 11.50 -7.80 12.27
CA SER A 280 12.68 -8.64 12.01
C SER A 280 12.29 -9.91 11.23
N HIS A 281 11.71 -9.77 10.04
CA HIS A 281 11.46 -10.86 9.09
C HIS A 281 12.57 -10.96 8.03
N ASP A 282 12.65 -12.10 7.34
CA ASP A 282 13.71 -12.41 6.38
C ASP A 282 13.33 -11.98 4.97
N VAL A 283 14.00 -10.96 4.42
CA VAL A 283 13.76 -10.39 3.06
C VAL A 283 13.85 -11.44 1.94
N TYR A 284 14.53 -12.57 2.16
CA TYR A 284 14.47 -13.71 1.24
C TYR A 284 13.03 -14.25 1.05
N GLN A 285 12.20 -14.22 2.09
CA GLN A 285 10.81 -14.73 2.06
C GLN A 285 9.87 -13.79 1.30
N GLY A 286 9.97 -12.47 1.51
CA GLY A 286 9.20 -11.49 0.74
C GLY A 286 9.58 -11.50 -0.73
N GLN A 287 10.86 -11.58 -1.07
CA GLN A 287 11.27 -11.78 -2.46
C GLN A 287 10.80 -13.12 -3.07
N MET A 288 10.80 -14.21 -2.29
CA MET A 288 10.19 -15.48 -2.74
C MET A 288 8.69 -15.36 -2.96
N PHE A 289 7.99 -14.52 -2.20
CA PHE A 289 6.57 -14.24 -2.37
C PHE A 289 6.28 -13.37 -3.60
N VAL A 290 7.01 -12.26 -3.77
CA VAL A 290 6.95 -11.43 -4.99
C VAL A 290 7.19 -12.28 -6.24
N LYS A 291 8.18 -13.18 -6.19
CA LYS A 291 8.46 -14.15 -7.25
C LYS A 291 7.27 -15.08 -7.53
N GLU A 292 6.61 -15.60 -6.50
CA GLU A 292 5.43 -16.46 -6.68
C GLU A 292 4.23 -15.69 -7.25
N VAL A 293 3.97 -14.47 -6.78
CA VAL A 293 2.90 -13.61 -7.29
C VAL A 293 3.16 -13.26 -8.76
N TYR A 294 4.39 -12.85 -9.09
CA TYR A 294 4.79 -12.58 -10.47
C TYR A 294 4.62 -13.81 -11.37
N GLU A 295 5.19 -14.97 -11.01
CA GLU A 295 5.14 -16.17 -11.86
C GLU A 295 3.72 -16.71 -12.02
N THR A 296 2.86 -16.54 -11.00
CA THR A 296 1.43 -16.88 -11.07
C THR A 296 0.68 -16.00 -12.08
N LEU A 297 0.95 -14.69 -12.09
CA LEU A 297 0.33 -13.75 -13.05
C LEU A 297 0.92 -13.87 -14.45
N ARG A 298 2.23 -14.09 -14.56
CA ARG A 298 2.96 -14.25 -15.82
C ARG A 298 2.60 -15.53 -16.58
N ALA A 299 2.13 -16.56 -15.86
CA ALA A 299 1.57 -17.78 -16.42
C ALA A 299 0.04 -17.72 -16.66
N SER A 300 -0.63 -16.62 -16.33
CA SER A 300 -2.07 -16.45 -16.54
C SER A 300 -2.40 -16.11 -18.00
N PRO A 301 -3.52 -16.61 -18.58
CA PRO A 301 -4.05 -16.07 -19.83
C PRO A 301 -4.45 -14.58 -19.73
N GLN A 302 -4.61 -14.02 -18.53
CA GLN A 302 -4.84 -12.59 -18.31
C GLN A 302 -3.54 -11.74 -18.31
N TRP A 303 -2.34 -12.32 -18.48
CA TRP A 303 -1.07 -11.57 -18.41
C TRP A 303 -1.06 -10.28 -19.26
N ASN A 304 -1.53 -10.34 -20.50
CA ASN A 304 -1.61 -9.19 -21.41
C ASN A 304 -2.69 -8.15 -21.03
N GLN A 305 -3.47 -8.40 -19.98
CA GLN A 305 -4.47 -7.49 -19.40
C GLN A 305 -4.16 -7.15 -17.93
N THR A 306 -3.02 -7.58 -17.40
CA THR A 306 -2.63 -7.41 -16.00
C THR A 306 -1.63 -6.25 -15.85
N LEU A 307 -1.89 -5.42 -14.83
CA LEU A 307 -0.90 -4.60 -14.18
C LEU A 307 -0.68 -5.15 -12.77
N LEU A 308 0.56 -5.49 -12.41
CA LEU A 308 0.98 -5.72 -11.04
C LEU A 308 1.68 -4.47 -10.50
N VAL A 309 1.15 -3.94 -9.40
CA VAL A 309 1.71 -2.86 -8.59
C VAL A 309 2.38 -3.51 -7.38
N ILE A 310 3.69 -3.32 -7.22
CA ILE A 310 4.41 -3.62 -5.97
C ILE A 310 4.84 -2.30 -5.37
N THR A 311 4.46 -2.04 -4.12
CA THR A 311 4.89 -0.88 -3.34
C THR A 311 5.18 -1.30 -1.91
N TYR A 312 5.77 -0.44 -1.09
CA TYR A 312 5.76 -0.58 0.37
C TYR A 312 4.77 0.42 1.00
N ASP A 313 4.46 0.23 2.28
CA ASP A 313 3.64 1.10 3.12
C ASP A 313 4.41 2.34 3.64
N GLU A 314 5.56 2.15 4.28
CA GLU A 314 6.46 3.19 4.74
C GLU A 314 7.90 2.65 4.82
N HIS A 315 8.83 3.43 5.36
CA HIS A 315 10.27 3.22 5.17
C HIS A 315 10.97 2.39 6.27
N GLY A 316 10.28 1.98 7.33
CA GLY A 316 10.79 1.13 8.41
C GLY A 316 11.91 1.74 9.24
N GLY A 317 11.95 3.08 9.32
CA GLY A 317 13.08 3.81 9.90
C GLY A 317 14.39 3.71 9.12
N PHE A 318 14.43 3.04 7.97
CA PHE A 318 15.60 2.98 7.09
C PHE A 318 15.83 4.31 6.36
N PHE A 319 17.09 4.68 6.17
CA PHE A 319 17.47 5.93 5.53
C PHE A 319 17.02 6.00 4.06
N ASP A 320 16.61 7.20 3.64
CA ASP A 320 16.51 7.60 2.24
C ASP A 320 17.04 9.02 2.07
N HIS A 321 17.76 9.28 0.98
CA HIS A 321 18.41 10.57 0.75
C HIS A 321 17.49 11.64 0.15
N VAL A 322 16.33 11.26 -0.41
CA VAL A 322 15.48 12.20 -1.16
C VAL A 322 14.60 13.01 -0.20
N PRO A 323 14.67 14.35 -0.20
CA PRO A 323 13.78 15.19 0.58
C PRO A 323 12.31 14.93 0.28
N THR A 324 11.55 14.59 1.33
CA THR A 324 10.10 14.40 1.22
C THR A 324 9.36 15.73 0.95
N PRO A 325 8.27 15.72 0.16
CA PRO A 325 7.39 16.86 -0.05
C PRO A 325 6.70 17.36 1.24
N VAL A 326 7.13 18.52 1.72
CA VAL A 326 6.62 19.20 2.94
C VAL A 326 5.73 20.43 2.65
N SER A 327 5.30 20.60 1.41
CA SER A 327 4.52 21.75 0.97
C SER A 327 3.74 21.46 -0.30
N GLY A 328 2.55 22.06 -0.47
CA GLY A 328 1.73 21.87 -1.67
C GLY A 328 0.98 20.54 -1.73
N VAL A 329 1.06 19.76 -0.65
CA VAL A 329 0.35 18.49 -0.40
C VAL A 329 -0.97 18.83 0.31
N PRO A 330 -2.16 18.59 -0.29
CA PRO A 330 -3.43 19.00 0.31
C PRO A 330 -3.82 18.11 1.50
N ASN A 331 -4.54 18.64 2.49
CA ASN A 331 -5.23 17.76 3.45
C ASN A 331 -6.37 17.01 2.72
N PRO A 332 -6.51 15.67 2.84
CA PRO A 332 -7.47 14.88 2.07
C PRO A 332 -8.93 15.21 2.36
N ASP A 333 -9.31 15.29 3.63
CA ASP A 333 -10.71 15.27 4.10
C ASP A 333 -11.07 16.41 5.08
N GLY A 334 -10.08 17.22 5.47
CA GLY A 334 -10.20 18.33 6.41
C GLY A 334 -9.89 17.96 7.87
N ILE A 335 -9.55 16.70 8.17
CA ILE A 335 -9.30 16.25 9.54
C ILE A 335 -7.89 16.65 9.99
N ILE A 336 -7.75 17.09 11.23
CA ILE A 336 -6.47 17.29 11.93
C ILE A 336 -6.27 16.10 12.87
N GLY A 337 -5.08 15.50 12.84
CA GLY A 337 -4.73 14.33 13.63
C GLY A 337 -3.82 14.67 14.82
N GLU A 338 -3.89 13.86 15.86
CA GLU A 338 -2.85 13.81 16.89
C GLU A 338 -1.76 12.80 16.47
N PRO A 339 -0.49 13.02 16.83
CA PRO A 339 0.02 14.08 17.70
C PRO A 339 0.36 15.39 16.95
N PHE A 340 0.40 16.50 17.70
CA PHE A 340 0.94 17.80 17.28
C PHE A 340 0.11 18.56 16.23
N ASP A 341 -1.23 18.46 16.27
CA ASP A 341 -2.14 19.12 15.31
C ASP A 341 -1.76 18.80 13.83
N PHE A 342 -1.44 17.54 13.53
CA PHE A 342 -0.94 17.15 12.22
C PHE A 342 -2.02 17.32 11.13
N LYS A 343 -1.72 18.18 10.16
CA LYS A 343 -2.66 18.62 9.13
C LYS A 343 -2.68 17.77 7.87
N PHE A 344 -1.94 16.65 7.82
CA PHE A 344 -1.82 15.82 6.61
C PHE A 344 -1.36 16.63 5.37
N ASP A 345 -0.48 17.61 5.62
CA ASP A 345 0.00 18.65 4.68
C ASP A 345 1.41 18.38 4.12
N ARG A 346 1.88 17.14 4.28
CA ARG A 346 3.18 16.61 3.83
C ARG A 346 3.12 15.10 3.67
N LEU A 347 4.05 14.55 2.89
CA LEU A 347 4.22 13.11 2.71
C LEU A 347 5.19 12.50 3.74
N GLY A 348 5.33 11.17 3.71
CA GLY A 348 6.37 10.42 4.40
C GLY A 348 7.63 10.25 3.55
N VAL A 349 8.52 9.34 3.96
CA VAL A 349 9.78 9.06 3.25
C VAL A 349 9.51 8.28 1.95
N ARG A 350 10.47 8.26 1.04
CA ARG A 350 10.40 7.55 -0.23
C ARG A 350 10.45 6.02 -0.02
N VAL A 351 9.58 5.30 -0.73
CA VAL A 351 9.43 3.84 -0.64
C VAL A 351 9.72 3.16 -1.98
N PRO A 352 10.10 1.87 -2.00
CA PRO A 352 10.24 1.10 -3.23
C PRO A 352 8.89 0.94 -3.93
N THR A 353 8.80 1.30 -5.21
CA THR A 353 7.62 1.01 -6.04
C THR A 353 8.02 0.56 -7.44
N ILE A 354 7.42 -0.54 -7.90
CA ILE A 354 7.67 -1.18 -9.20
C ILE A 354 6.33 -1.49 -9.87
N MET A 355 6.17 -1.07 -11.13
CA MET A 355 4.98 -1.33 -11.95
C MET A 355 5.33 -2.35 -13.03
N ILE A 356 4.55 -3.42 -13.12
CA ILE A 356 4.86 -4.62 -13.90
C ILE A 356 3.70 -4.97 -14.83
N SER A 357 3.93 -4.92 -16.13
CA SER A 357 2.97 -5.28 -17.18
C SER A 357 3.71 -5.46 -18.51
N PRO A 358 3.25 -6.32 -19.45
CA PRO A 358 3.87 -6.40 -20.77
C PRO A 358 3.67 -5.13 -21.62
N TRP A 359 2.85 -4.18 -21.17
CA TRP A 359 2.69 -2.87 -21.81
C TRP A 359 3.76 -1.84 -21.42
N ILE A 360 4.67 -2.20 -20.51
CA ILE A 360 5.72 -1.31 -19.99
C ILE A 360 7.06 -1.58 -20.70
N GLU A 361 7.73 -0.52 -21.14
CA GLU A 361 9.05 -0.61 -21.75
C GLU A 361 10.14 -1.07 -20.77
N LYS A 362 11.13 -1.79 -21.30
CA LYS A 362 12.16 -2.48 -20.51
C LYS A 362 13.06 -1.49 -19.77
N GLY A 363 13.19 -1.62 -18.45
CA GLY A 363 14.08 -0.80 -17.62
C GLY A 363 13.65 0.66 -17.50
N THR A 364 12.34 0.93 -17.59
CA THR A 364 11.76 2.27 -17.45
C THR A 364 12.04 2.83 -16.05
N VAL A 365 12.51 4.07 -15.98
CA VAL A 365 12.57 4.84 -14.73
C VAL A 365 11.49 5.91 -14.77
N VAL A 366 10.69 6.00 -13.71
CA VAL A 366 9.65 7.02 -13.55
C VAL A 366 10.04 7.94 -12.39
N HIS A 367 10.35 9.18 -12.74
CA HIS A 367 10.71 10.23 -11.80
C HIS A 367 9.47 10.95 -11.25
N GLY A 368 9.58 12.24 -10.93
CA GLY A 368 8.42 13.06 -10.59
C GLY A 368 7.41 13.22 -11.75
N PRO A 369 6.15 13.54 -11.45
CA PRO A 369 5.04 13.49 -12.41
C PRO A 369 4.91 14.72 -13.32
N ASN A 370 6.00 15.47 -13.51
CA ASN A 370 6.08 16.63 -14.41
C ASN A 370 4.97 17.69 -14.20
N GLY A 371 4.49 17.87 -12.97
CA GLY A 371 3.47 18.88 -12.62
C GLY A 371 2.03 18.52 -12.98
N SER A 372 1.70 17.22 -13.06
CA SER A 372 0.36 16.70 -13.37
C SER A 372 -0.16 15.76 -12.25
N PRO A 373 -1.44 15.83 -11.86
CA PRO A 373 -2.48 16.76 -12.32
C PRO A 373 -2.32 18.22 -11.85
N PHE A 374 -1.49 18.49 -10.83
CA PHE A 374 -1.16 19.83 -10.33
C PHE A 374 0.35 20.07 -10.28
N PRO A 375 0.82 21.33 -10.27
CA PRO A 375 2.26 21.65 -10.22
C PRO A 375 3.02 21.11 -9.01
N THR A 376 2.32 20.71 -7.95
CA THR A 376 2.88 20.11 -6.71
C THR A 376 2.54 18.64 -6.56
N SER A 377 1.90 18.00 -7.55
CA SER A 377 1.57 16.57 -7.53
C SER A 377 2.82 15.71 -7.44
N GLU A 378 2.69 14.57 -6.77
CA GLU A 378 3.74 13.58 -6.52
C GLU A 378 3.14 12.18 -6.67
N TYR A 379 3.99 11.15 -6.74
CA TYR A 379 3.54 9.78 -6.58
C TYR A 379 3.55 9.37 -5.09
N GLU A 380 2.41 8.86 -4.62
CA GLU A 380 2.24 8.28 -3.28
C GLU A 380 1.08 7.27 -3.32
N HIS A 381 0.72 6.59 -2.23
CA HIS A 381 -0.21 5.45 -2.32
C HIS A 381 -1.58 5.79 -2.94
N SER A 382 -2.04 7.03 -2.83
CA SER A 382 -3.32 7.49 -3.40
C SER A 382 -3.25 7.68 -4.93
N SER A 383 -2.05 7.67 -5.52
CA SER A 383 -1.85 7.47 -6.96
C SER A 383 -2.49 6.16 -7.45
N ILE A 384 -2.61 5.15 -6.60
CA ILE A 384 -3.26 3.87 -6.93
C ILE A 384 -4.76 4.06 -7.19
N PRO A 385 -5.61 4.52 -6.23
CA PRO A 385 -7.02 4.78 -6.50
C PRO A 385 -7.24 5.84 -7.59
N ALA A 386 -6.39 6.87 -7.68
CA ALA A 386 -6.44 7.86 -8.75
C ALA A 386 -6.23 7.24 -10.15
N THR A 387 -5.27 6.33 -10.29
CA THR A 387 -5.00 5.64 -11.57
C THR A 387 -6.03 4.54 -11.85
N VAL A 388 -6.50 3.82 -10.83
CA VAL A 388 -7.58 2.83 -10.95
C VAL A 388 -8.88 3.48 -11.43
N LYS A 389 -9.20 4.69 -10.93
CA LYS A 389 -10.32 5.51 -11.44
C LYS A 389 -10.20 5.80 -12.94
N LYS A 390 -9.00 6.08 -13.45
CA LYS A 390 -8.76 6.34 -14.88
C LYS A 390 -8.78 5.06 -15.72
N ILE A 391 -8.14 3.98 -15.27
CA ILE A 391 -8.05 2.70 -16.01
C ILE A 391 -9.44 2.10 -16.27
N PHE A 392 -10.38 2.28 -15.32
CA PHE A 392 -11.74 1.74 -15.39
C PHE A 392 -12.83 2.79 -15.65
N ASP A 393 -12.47 4.04 -15.97
CA ASP A 393 -13.39 5.18 -16.17
C ASP A 393 -14.49 5.28 -15.09
N LEU A 394 -14.10 5.18 -13.81
CA LEU A 394 -15.05 5.05 -12.71
C LEU A 394 -15.91 6.33 -12.58
N PRO A 395 -17.26 6.22 -12.58
CA PRO A 395 -18.15 7.38 -12.58
C PRO A 395 -18.22 8.10 -11.22
N SER A 396 -17.83 7.44 -10.13
CA SER A 396 -17.66 8.06 -8.81
C SER A 396 -16.61 9.18 -8.86
N PRO A 397 -16.72 10.24 -8.04
CA PRO A 397 -15.64 11.20 -7.87
C PRO A 397 -14.38 10.55 -7.27
N PHE A 398 -13.29 11.31 -7.21
CA PHE A 398 -12.15 10.99 -6.34
C PHE A 398 -12.63 10.82 -4.89
N LEU A 399 -11.95 9.96 -4.14
CA LEU A 399 -12.32 9.58 -2.77
C LEU A 399 -12.13 10.76 -1.80
N THR A 400 -11.10 11.57 -2.03
CA THR A 400 -10.67 12.71 -1.22
C THR A 400 -9.97 13.76 -2.11
N LYS A 401 -9.47 14.84 -1.50
CA LYS A 401 -8.56 15.79 -2.19
C LYS A 401 -7.16 15.23 -2.47
N ARG A 402 -6.79 14.10 -1.84
CA ARG A 402 -5.45 13.50 -2.01
C ARG A 402 -5.38 12.72 -3.31
N ASP A 403 -6.33 11.84 -3.64
CA ASP A 403 -6.33 11.12 -4.93
C ASP A 403 -6.78 11.98 -6.12
N GLU A 404 -7.48 13.10 -5.89
CA GLU A 404 -7.65 14.15 -6.92
C GLU A 404 -6.31 14.82 -7.26
N TRP A 405 -5.45 15.02 -6.26
CA TRP A 405 -4.13 15.67 -6.42
C TRP A 405 -2.99 14.71 -6.79
N ALA A 406 -3.10 13.44 -6.44
CA ALA A 406 -2.07 12.44 -6.67
C ALA A 406 -1.77 12.26 -8.15
N ALA A 407 -0.50 12.09 -8.50
CA ALA A 407 -0.13 11.79 -9.87
C ALA A 407 -0.60 10.39 -10.28
N THR A 408 -0.86 10.20 -11.58
CA THR A 408 -1.37 8.93 -12.11
C THR A 408 -0.45 8.32 -13.15
N PHE A 409 -0.36 7.00 -13.16
CA PHE A 409 0.64 6.24 -13.91
C PHE A 409 0.06 5.42 -15.08
N GLU A 410 -1.15 5.72 -15.55
CA GLU A 410 -1.75 5.06 -16.73
C GLU A 410 -0.92 5.27 -18.01
N HIS A 411 -0.21 6.39 -18.09
CA HIS A 411 0.55 6.80 -19.28
C HIS A 411 1.70 5.83 -19.62
N ILE A 412 2.33 5.16 -18.64
CA ILE A 412 3.43 4.21 -18.91
C ILE A 412 2.95 2.98 -19.70
N LEU A 413 1.67 2.62 -19.53
CA LEU A 413 1.00 1.50 -20.21
C LEU A 413 0.57 1.86 -21.64
N GLN A 414 0.56 3.16 -21.97
CA GLN A 414 0.14 3.71 -23.27
C GLN A 414 1.33 4.01 -24.18
N THR A 415 2.55 3.73 -23.72
CA THR A 415 3.80 3.85 -24.52
C THR A 415 3.84 2.88 -25.70
N ARG A 416 3.10 1.77 -25.62
CA ARG A 416 3.14 0.65 -26.57
C ARG A 416 1.82 0.42 -27.30
N LYS A 417 1.92 -0.06 -28.55
CA LYS A 417 0.78 -0.52 -29.36
C LYS A 417 0.48 -2.01 -29.20
N GLU A 418 1.47 -2.79 -28.79
CA GLU A 418 1.38 -4.25 -28.62
C GLU A 418 2.12 -4.68 -27.34
N PRO A 419 1.60 -5.68 -26.60
CA PRO A 419 2.25 -6.18 -25.41
C PRO A 419 3.57 -6.86 -25.74
N ARG A 420 4.56 -6.71 -24.85
CA ARG A 420 5.86 -7.38 -24.93
C ARG A 420 5.74 -8.89 -24.83
N THR A 421 6.48 -9.57 -25.70
CA THR A 421 6.62 -11.04 -25.71
C THR A 421 7.92 -11.52 -25.06
N ASP A 422 8.80 -10.61 -24.64
CA ASP A 422 10.11 -10.90 -24.04
C ASP A 422 10.13 -10.86 -22.49
N CYS A 423 9.01 -10.51 -21.85
CA CYS A 423 8.90 -10.48 -20.39
C CYS A 423 9.27 -11.84 -19.78
N PRO A 424 10.18 -11.94 -18.78
CA PRO A 424 10.67 -13.23 -18.28
C PRO A 424 9.55 -14.17 -17.83
N ASP A 425 9.59 -15.45 -18.22
CA ASP A 425 8.63 -16.44 -17.68
C ASP A 425 8.89 -16.76 -16.20
N LYS A 426 10.13 -16.54 -15.72
CA LYS A 426 10.57 -16.80 -14.35
C LYS A 426 11.60 -15.78 -13.87
N LEU A 427 11.60 -15.53 -12.57
CA LEU A 427 12.59 -14.69 -11.86
C LEU A 427 13.67 -15.56 -11.20
N PRO A 428 14.87 -15.03 -10.90
CA PRO A 428 15.89 -15.78 -10.17
C PRO A 428 15.43 -16.17 -8.77
N THR A 429 16.01 -17.26 -8.22
CA THR A 429 15.87 -17.57 -6.80
C THR A 429 16.77 -16.61 -6.00
N PRO A 430 16.25 -15.89 -4.99
CA PRO A 430 17.04 -14.96 -4.18
C PRO A 430 18.02 -15.67 -3.24
N THR A 431 19.04 -14.95 -2.78
CA THR A 431 20.00 -15.43 -1.78
C THR A 431 19.35 -15.42 -0.38
N LYS A 432 19.53 -16.48 0.42
CA LYS A 432 19.06 -16.49 1.81
C LYS A 432 19.83 -15.49 2.66
N ILE A 433 19.13 -14.60 3.36
CA ILE A 433 19.72 -13.53 4.17
C ILE A 433 19.77 -13.94 5.65
N ARG A 434 18.64 -14.36 6.23
CA ARG A 434 18.62 -14.91 7.60
C ARG A 434 19.29 -16.29 7.65
N LYS A 435 20.14 -16.49 8.67
CA LYS A 435 20.84 -17.77 8.94
C LYS A 435 20.10 -18.68 9.94
N ALA A 436 19.26 -18.10 10.79
CA ALA A 436 18.44 -18.80 11.78
C ALA A 436 17.06 -19.19 11.22
N GLU A 437 16.33 -20.03 11.95
CA GLU A 437 14.90 -20.24 11.73
C GLU A 437 14.08 -19.01 12.16
N ALA A 438 12.78 -19.02 11.85
CA ALA A 438 11.81 -18.10 12.42
C ALA A 438 11.73 -18.25 13.95
N ASN A 439 11.64 -17.13 14.67
CA ASN A 439 11.55 -17.11 16.13
C ASN A 439 10.10 -16.98 16.59
N GLU A 440 9.31 -18.04 16.40
CA GLU A 440 7.88 -18.04 16.71
C GLU A 440 7.55 -17.96 18.22
N ASP A 441 8.58 -18.09 19.07
CA ASP A 441 8.53 -17.92 20.53
C ASP A 441 8.88 -16.47 20.97
N ALA A 442 9.22 -15.57 20.05
CA ALA A 442 9.37 -14.14 20.33
C ALA A 442 8.02 -13.47 20.64
N ASN A 443 8.06 -12.37 21.41
CA ASN A 443 6.90 -11.47 21.53
C ASN A 443 6.56 -10.85 20.16
N ILE A 444 5.28 -10.62 19.89
CA ILE A 444 4.84 -9.96 18.66
C ILE A 444 5.24 -8.47 18.57
N SER A 445 5.61 -8.00 17.37
CA SER A 445 5.96 -6.59 17.06
C SER A 445 4.79 -5.63 17.28
N GLU A 446 5.02 -4.31 17.20
CA GLU A 446 3.94 -3.32 17.34
C GLU A 446 2.86 -3.53 16.26
N PHE A 447 3.24 -3.61 14.98
CA PHE A 447 2.34 -3.94 13.88
C PHE A 447 1.60 -5.28 14.07
N GLN A 448 2.29 -6.34 14.48
CA GLN A 448 1.65 -7.64 14.77
C GLN A 448 0.62 -7.53 15.92
N GLN A 449 0.82 -6.62 16.89
CA GLN A 449 -0.20 -6.30 17.91
C GLN A 449 -1.40 -5.55 17.30
N GLU A 450 -1.20 -4.67 16.32
CA GLU A 450 -2.29 -4.00 15.59
C GLU A 450 -3.15 -5.01 14.79
N LEU A 451 -2.52 -6.00 14.15
CA LEU A 451 -3.23 -7.11 13.48
C LEU A 451 -3.96 -8.04 14.46
N VAL A 452 -3.37 -8.31 15.63
CA VAL A 452 -4.05 -9.06 16.71
C VAL A 452 -5.21 -8.26 17.31
N GLN A 453 -5.13 -6.92 17.36
CA GLN A 453 -6.27 -6.07 17.70
C GLN A 453 -7.37 -6.14 16.65
N LEU A 454 -7.05 -6.16 15.34
CA LEU A 454 -8.04 -6.42 14.29
C LEU A 454 -8.73 -7.77 14.50
N ALA A 455 -7.97 -8.84 14.75
CA ALA A 455 -8.52 -10.16 15.07
C ALA A 455 -9.47 -10.12 16.27
N ALA A 456 -9.10 -9.42 17.35
CA ALA A 456 -9.97 -9.21 18.52
C ALA A 456 -11.26 -8.47 18.18
N VAL A 457 -11.22 -7.51 17.25
CA VAL A 457 -12.42 -6.86 16.72
C VAL A 457 -13.28 -7.85 15.95
N LEU A 458 -12.68 -8.59 15.00
CA LEU A 458 -13.37 -9.54 14.11
C LEU A 458 -14.07 -10.69 14.85
N LYS A 459 -13.58 -11.12 16.02
CA LYS A 459 -14.26 -12.12 16.88
C LYS A 459 -15.08 -11.56 18.04
N GLY A 460 -15.18 -10.23 18.17
CA GLY A 460 -15.98 -9.56 19.19
C GLY A 460 -15.28 -9.31 20.53
N ASP A 461 -14.08 -9.86 20.75
CA ASP A 461 -13.28 -9.71 21.97
C ASP A 461 -12.92 -8.24 22.29
N HIS A 462 -13.05 -7.33 21.32
CA HIS A 462 -12.96 -5.88 21.54
C HIS A 462 -13.98 -5.32 22.55
N LEU A 463 -15.02 -6.08 22.89
CA LEU A 463 -16.00 -5.75 23.94
C LEU A 463 -15.54 -6.16 25.37
N LEU A 464 -14.37 -6.80 25.50
CA LEU A 464 -13.80 -7.20 26.79
C LEU A 464 -12.97 -6.07 27.42
N THR A 465 -12.93 -6.02 28.74
CA THR A 465 -12.10 -5.07 29.52
C THR A 465 -10.59 -5.32 29.43
N SER A 466 -10.17 -6.28 28.61
CA SER A 466 -8.80 -6.53 28.18
C SER A 466 -8.41 -5.80 26.89
N TYR A 467 -9.37 -5.27 26.12
CA TYR A 467 -9.09 -4.54 24.88
C TYR A 467 -8.95 -3.01 25.13
N PRO A 468 -8.01 -2.32 24.47
CA PRO A 468 -6.87 -2.88 23.73
C PRO A 468 -5.74 -3.32 24.67
N GLU A 469 -5.72 -2.85 25.92
CA GLU A 469 -4.53 -2.76 26.78
C GLU A 469 -3.83 -4.07 27.19
N LYS A 470 -4.45 -5.24 26.98
CA LYS A 470 -3.92 -6.56 27.35
C LYS A 470 -3.92 -7.57 26.22
N ILE A 471 -4.71 -7.37 25.16
CA ILE A 471 -4.74 -8.27 24.01
C ILE A 471 -3.50 -7.99 23.15
N GLY A 472 -2.84 -9.03 22.64
CA GLY A 472 -1.58 -8.92 21.91
C GLY A 472 -0.34 -8.72 22.78
N LYS A 473 -0.34 -7.77 23.73
CA LYS A 473 0.87 -7.31 24.49
C LYS A 473 1.70 -8.36 25.25
N LYS A 474 1.26 -9.62 25.33
CA LYS A 474 1.98 -10.75 25.95
C LYS A 474 1.87 -12.05 25.14
N MET A 475 1.49 -11.97 23.86
CA MET A 475 1.45 -13.12 22.97
C MET A 475 2.82 -13.33 22.32
N THR A 476 3.23 -14.59 22.24
CA THR A 476 4.25 -15.02 21.28
C THR A 476 3.72 -14.92 19.86
N VAL A 477 4.60 -14.88 18.86
CA VAL A 477 4.23 -14.95 17.43
C VAL A 477 3.38 -16.19 17.13
N ARG A 478 3.69 -17.34 17.74
CA ARG A 478 2.89 -18.58 17.64
C ARG A 478 1.45 -18.39 18.16
N GLU A 479 1.28 -17.73 19.31
CA GLU A 479 -0.05 -17.45 19.89
C GLU A 479 -0.81 -16.39 19.08
N GLY A 480 -0.14 -15.33 18.64
CA GLY A 480 -0.72 -14.28 17.79
C GLY A 480 -1.26 -14.84 16.48
N LYS A 481 -0.48 -15.68 15.79
CA LYS A 481 -0.89 -16.42 14.59
C LYS A 481 -2.15 -17.27 14.83
N ALA A 482 -2.14 -18.11 15.87
CA ALA A 482 -3.27 -18.97 16.20
C ALA A 482 -4.55 -18.18 16.57
N TYR A 483 -4.39 -17.05 17.27
CA TYR A 483 -5.50 -16.16 17.63
C TYR A 483 -6.09 -15.46 16.41
N MET A 484 -5.25 -15.00 15.48
CA MET A 484 -5.67 -14.42 14.19
C MET A 484 -6.41 -15.43 13.32
N GLU A 485 -5.90 -16.66 13.19
CA GLU A 485 -6.49 -17.70 12.34
C GLU A 485 -7.89 -18.14 12.84
N ASP A 486 -8.06 -18.31 14.17
CA ASP A 486 -9.39 -18.56 14.78
C ASP A 486 -10.34 -17.36 14.59
N ALA A 487 -9.85 -16.13 14.74
CA ALA A 487 -10.67 -14.92 14.57
C ALA A 487 -11.22 -14.78 13.15
N VAL A 488 -10.32 -14.89 12.17
CA VAL A 488 -10.62 -14.76 10.73
C VAL A 488 -11.58 -15.86 10.28
N LYS A 489 -11.31 -17.10 10.68
CA LYS A 489 -12.20 -18.23 10.40
C LYS A 489 -13.63 -17.96 10.93
N ARG A 490 -13.76 -17.61 12.22
CA ARG A 490 -15.07 -17.36 12.86
C ARG A 490 -15.84 -16.22 12.20
N PHE A 491 -15.14 -15.14 11.83
CA PHE A 491 -15.74 -13.98 11.17
C PHE A 491 -16.36 -14.38 9.82
N PHE A 492 -15.63 -15.11 8.98
CA PHE A 492 -16.14 -15.59 7.70
C PHE A 492 -17.23 -16.67 7.85
N GLU A 493 -17.08 -17.63 8.77
CA GLU A 493 -18.13 -18.63 9.07
C GLU A 493 -19.45 -17.97 9.50
N ALA A 494 -19.39 -16.93 10.35
CA ALA A 494 -20.56 -16.17 10.77
C ALA A 494 -21.15 -15.35 9.61
N GLY A 495 -20.32 -14.67 8.82
CA GLY A 495 -20.77 -13.88 7.67
C GLY A 495 -21.46 -14.73 6.59
N PHE A 496 -20.88 -15.86 6.19
CA PHE A 496 -21.52 -16.79 5.25
C PHE A 496 -22.81 -17.39 5.83
N SER A 497 -22.86 -17.67 7.14
CA SER A 497 -24.08 -18.15 7.80
C SER A 497 -25.20 -17.11 7.80
N ALA A 498 -24.89 -15.84 8.10
CA ALA A 498 -25.83 -14.73 8.09
C ALA A 498 -26.39 -14.47 6.67
N LYS A 499 -25.51 -14.45 5.65
CA LYS A 499 -25.93 -14.33 4.25
C LYS A 499 -26.82 -15.50 3.81
N LYS A 500 -26.51 -16.73 4.24
CA LYS A 500 -27.30 -17.94 3.95
C LYS A 500 -28.71 -17.92 4.55
N ILE A 501 -28.93 -17.24 5.68
CA ILE A 501 -30.27 -17.10 6.29
C ILE A 501 -31.01 -15.82 5.84
N GLY A 502 -30.48 -15.07 4.88
CA GLY A 502 -31.14 -13.90 4.31
C GLY A 502 -31.06 -12.63 5.15
N VAL A 503 -29.98 -12.45 5.94
CA VAL A 503 -29.68 -11.13 6.52
C VAL A 503 -29.32 -10.16 5.40
N ASP A 504 -29.85 -8.94 5.48
CA ASP A 504 -29.57 -7.81 4.57
C ASP A 504 -28.06 -7.64 4.32
N GLU A 505 -27.67 -7.55 3.04
CA GLU A 505 -26.27 -7.60 2.65
C GLU A 505 -25.50 -6.32 2.99
N GLU A 506 -26.19 -5.20 3.24
CA GLU A 506 -25.56 -3.95 3.71
C GLU A 506 -25.23 -3.98 5.22
N GLN A 507 -25.67 -5.00 5.96
CA GLN A 507 -25.32 -5.19 7.37
C GLN A 507 -23.86 -5.60 7.55
N ILE A 508 -23.24 -5.07 8.60
CA ILE A 508 -21.88 -5.41 9.03
C ILE A 508 -21.91 -6.71 9.84
N VAL A 509 -20.96 -7.62 9.57
CA VAL A 509 -20.76 -8.82 10.40
C VAL A 509 -20.29 -8.41 11.80
N GLN A 510 -21.17 -8.57 12.79
CA GLN A 510 -20.90 -8.28 14.19
C GLN A 510 -20.76 -9.58 14.99
N MET A 511 -19.63 -9.72 15.67
CA MET A 511 -19.32 -10.87 16.53
C MET A 511 -19.36 -10.48 18.01
N ARG A 512 -19.62 -11.45 18.89
CA ARG A 512 -19.62 -11.29 20.36
C ARG A 512 -18.57 -12.22 20.98
N PRO A 513 -17.94 -11.83 22.12
CA PRO A 513 -16.96 -12.65 22.81
C PRO A 513 -17.46 -14.07 23.09
N SER A 514 -16.59 -15.05 22.87
CA SER A 514 -16.92 -16.46 23.08
C SER A 514 -16.79 -16.82 24.57
N LEU A 515 -17.88 -16.68 25.34
CA LEU A 515 -17.94 -16.96 26.79
C LEU A 515 -17.61 -18.41 27.21
N THR A 516 -17.25 -19.28 26.26
CA THR A 516 -16.93 -20.69 26.47
C THR A 516 -15.44 -20.96 26.71
N THR A 517 -14.57 -19.94 26.72
CA THR A 517 -13.16 -20.07 27.09
C THR A 517 -13.00 -20.36 28.59
N ARG A 518 -13.20 -21.62 29.00
CA ARG A 518 -12.65 -22.15 30.25
C ARG A 518 -11.13 -21.95 30.24
N SER A 519 -10.58 -21.41 31.31
CA SER A 519 -9.14 -21.26 31.48
C SER A 519 -8.44 -22.61 31.37
N SER A 520 -7.56 -22.77 30.39
CA SER A 520 -6.64 -23.90 30.28
C SER A 520 -5.44 -23.73 31.23
N THR A 521 -5.72 -23.60 32.53
CA THR A 521 -4.70 -23.50 33.57
C THR A 521 -4.15 -24.87 33.91
N ASN A 522 -2.83 -25.03 33.67
CA ASN A 522 -1.93 -26.00 34.30
C ASN A 522 -2.28 -27.49 34.17
N LEU A 523 -1.70 -28.14 33.15
CA LEU A 523 -1.29 -29.55 33.22
C LEU A 523 0.11 -29.72 32.61
N HIS A 524 1.13 -29.50 33.43
CA HIS A 524 2.46 -30.12 33.24
C HIS A 524 2.58 -31.29 34.22
N PRO A 525 3.14 -32.44 33.78
CA PRO A 525 3.96 -33.30 34.63
C PRO A 525 5.31 -32.61 34.93
#